data_AF-A0AA42Z0G4-F1
#
_entry.id   AF-A0AA42Z0G4-F1
#
_cell.length_a   1.000
_cell.length_b   1.000
_cell.length_c   1.000
_cell.angle_alpha   90.00
_cell.angle_beta   90.00
_cell.angle_gamma   90.00
#
_symmetry.space_group_name_H-M   'P 1'
#
loop_
_entity.id
_entity.type
_entity.pdbx_description
1 polymer ?
#
loop_
_entity_poly.entity_id
_entity_poly.type
_entity_poly.pdbx_seq_one_letter_code
_entity_poly.pdbx_strand_id
1 'polypeptide(L)'
;MQIPPFNELIGTTVSRRGNGEAEVSLELLPHHLNLRGVAHGGVMTSLLDSALGAAVISSMPSEWWCATLSLNTEFLRGPVDGRLTARGRVVRRGRSIAFAAGEVVDDRDRLLATGTGTWRLWSGKPGTKTAPPDTIQIEDTGERLRVGKILAIGRNYAEHNKEMGYTTSEPVMFLKPVTALAADGAEVCLPDGFGQIHHEVELVVVIGRTGKSIPQADALQHVAGYAVGLDLTLRDLQSEAKDKGQPWAQAKGFDQSAPVSSAISREKAGDIGELAITLEVNGKTRQSGNTSQMLRGVDELVAYASRLMTLRRGDLLFTGTPAGVGPLTPGDTAIGQIEGIGRVRITAVAENAE
;
A
#
# COMPACT_ATOMS: atom_id res chain seq x y z
N MET A 1 8.53 -19.34 2.64
CA MET A 1 9.13 -17.99 2.53
C MET A 1 8.75 -17.46 1.17
N GLN A 2 8.28 -16.21 1.08
CA GLN A 2 7.91 -15.61 -0.19
C GLN A 2 9.17 -15.48 -1.07
N ILE A 3 9.11 -15.98 -2.30
CA ILE A 3 10.18 -15.81 -3.28
C ILE A 3 10.08 -14.36 -3.78
N PRO A 4 11.19 -13.62 -3.95
CA PRO A 4 11.11 -12.28 -4.51
C PRO A 4 10.43 -12.32 -5.89
N PRO A 5 9.51 -11.40 -6.23
CA PRO A 5 8.84 -11.40 -7.54
C PRO A 5 9.81 -11.40 -8.73
N PHE A 6 10.98 -10.77 -8.57
CA PHE A 6 12.04 -10.82 -9.58
C PHE A 6 12.55 -12.25 -9.80
N ASN A 7 12.75 -13.03 -8.73
CA ASN A 7 13.19 -14.43 -8.79
C ASN A 7 12.15 -15.35 -9.45
N GLU A 8 10.86 -15.05 -9.28
CA GLU A 8 9.77 -15.73 -10.00
C GLU A 8 9.81 -15.36 -11.50
N LEU A 9 10.00 -14.08 -11.82
CA LEU A 9 10.09 -13.59 -13.21
C LEU A 9 11.22 -14.27 -14.00
N ILE A 10 12.39 -14.49 -13.38
CA ILE A 10 13.54 -15.17 -14.01
C ILE A 10 13.51 -16.70 -13.84
N GLY A 11 12.50 -17.26 -13.17
CA GLY A 11 12.32 -18.71 -13.03
C GLY A 11 13.34 -19.42 -12.13
N THR A 12 13.85 -18.74 -11.09
CA THR A 12 14.80 -19.37 -10.15
C THR A 12 14.11 -20.27 -9.12
N THR A 13 14.79 -21.34 -8.73
CA THR A 13 14.37 -22.27 -7.68
C THR A 13 15.49 -22.48 -6.67
N VAL A 14 15.20 -22.32 -5.37
CA VAL A 14 16.15 -22.62 -4.29
C VAL A 14 16.09 -24.12 -3.97
N SER A 15 17.17 -24.86 -4.26
CA SER A 15 17.24 -26.32 -4.04
C SER A 15 17.79 -26.67 -2.66
N ARG A 16 18.70 -25.85 -2.12
CA ARG A 16 19.31 -26.08 -0.80
C ARG A 16 19.62 -24.76 -0.11
N ARG A 17 19.43 -24.70 1.20
CA ARG A 17 19.84 -23.56 2.03
C ARG A 17 20.03 -23.99 3.48
N GLY A 18 21.14 -23.58 4.09
CA GLY A 18 21.40 -23.84 5.52
C GLY A 18 22.88 -23.68 5.86
N ASN A 19 23.16 -23.35 7.12
CA ASN A 19 24.52 -23.32 7.68
C ASN A 19 25.52 -22.45 6.90
N GLY A 20 25.07 -21.32 6.35
CA GLY A 20 25.92 -20.43 5.56
C GLY A 20 26.14 -20.89 4.12
N GLU A 21 25.36 -21.85 3.61
CA GLU A 21 25.41 -22.34 2.23
C GLU A 21 24.03 -22.25 1.58
N ALA A 22 24.01 -22.07 0.26
CA ALA A 22 22.79 -22.19 -0.53
C ALA A 22 23.08 -22.63 -1.97
N GLU A 23 22.09 -23.23 -2.58
CA GLU A 23 22.07 -23.60 -3.99
C GLU A 23 20.77 -23.11 -4.62
N VAL A 24 20.92 -22.43 -5.76
CA VAL A 24 19.83 -21.85 -6.54
C VAL A 24 20.03 -22.24 -7.98
N SER A 25 18.98 -22.71 -8.64
CA SER A 25 19.04 -23.12 -10.04
C SER A 25 18.01 -22.38 -10.88
N LEU A 26 18.27 -22.31 -12.19
CA LEU A 26 17.28 -21.91 -13.19
C LEU A 26 17.41 -22.78 -14.44
N GLU A 27 16.32 -22.94 -15.17
CA GLU A 27 16.35 -23.51 -16.51
C GLU A 27 16.50 -22.35 -17.53
N LEU A 28 17.48 -22.41 -18.43
CA LEU A 28 17.61 -21.38 -19.45
C LEU A 28 16.44 -21.43 -20.43
N LEU A 29 15.87 -20.26 -20.69
CA LEU A 29 14.76 -20.06 -21.60
C LEU A 29 15.19 -19.07 -22.69
N PRO A 30 14.52 -19.03 -23.85
CA PRO A 30 14.91 -18.14 -24.95
C PRO A 30 15.02 -16.66 -24.55
N HIS A 31 14.18 -16.19 -23.62
CA HIS A 31 14.21 -14.80 -23.14
C HIS A 31 15.36 -14.49 -22.16
N HIS A 32 16.10 -15.50 -21.70
CA HIS A 32 17.31 -15.35 -20.89
C HIS A 32 18.56 -15.10 -21.75
N LEU A 33 18.47 -15.29 -23.06
CA LEU A 33 19.59 -15.13 -23.98
C LEU A 33 19.71 -13.68 -24.45
N ASN A 34 20.96 -13.24 -24.69
CA ASN A 34 21.25 -11.97 -25.33
C ASN A 34 21.06 -12.07 -26.87
N LEU A 35 21.27 -10.95 -27.57
CA LEU A 35 21.14 -10.89 -29.05
C LEU A 35 22.10 -11.81 -29.82
N ARG A 36 23.08 -12.43 -29.16
CA ARG A 36 24.00 -13.41 -29.74
C ARG A 36 23.63 -14.86 -29.40
N GLY A 37 22.47 -15.09 -28.77
CA GLY A 37 21.97 -16.43 -28.44
C GLY A 37 22.69 -17.09 -27.26
N VAL A 38 23.39 -16.30 -26.43
CA VAL A 38 24.10 -16.78 -25.23
C VAL A 38 23.41 -16.18 -24.00
N ALA A 39 23.36 -16.91 -22.88
CA ALA A 39 22.78 -16.41 -21.64
C ALA A 39 23.32 -15.01 -21.30
N HIS A 40 22.40 -14.09 -21.04
CA HIS A 40 22.75 -12.74 -20.65
C HIS A 40 23.55 -12.77 -19.34
N GLY A 41 24.63 -12.00 -19.24
CA GLY A 41 25.48 -11.99 -18.02
C GLY A 41 24.67 -11.70 -16.75
N GLY A 42 23.66 -10.84 -16.87
CA GLY A 42 22.71 -10.56 -15.79
C GLY A 42 21.98 -11.79 -15.23
N VAL A 43 21.71 -12.83 -16.03
CA VAL A 43 21.09 -14.08 -15.54
C VAL A 43 22.03 -14.80 -14.58
N MET A 44 23.30 -14.97 -14.94
CA MET A 44 24.31 -15.59 -14.07
C MET A 44 24.59 -14.74 -12.83
N THR A 45 24.68 -13.41 -12.99
CA THR A 45 24.85 -12.48 -11.86
C THR A 45 23.66 -12.54 -10.90
N SER A 46 22.42 -12.56 -11.40
CA SER A 46 21.21 -12.68 -10.57
C SER A 46 21.13 -14.04 -9.85
N LEU A 47 21.56 -15.11 -10.51
CA LEU A 47 21.63 -16.44 -9.90
C LEU A 47 22.67 -16.47 -8.76
N LEU A 48 23.85 -15.87 -8.98
CA LEU A 48 24.86 -15.68 -7.94
C LEU A 48 24.34 -14.82 -6.79
N ASP A 49 23.74 -13.67 -7.06
CA ASP A 49 23.18 -12.81 -6.02
C ASP A 49 22.16 -13.56 -5.14
N SER A 50 21.29 -14.34 -5.78
CA SER A 50 20.29 -15.17 -5.10
C SER A 50 20.94 -16.23 -4.21
N ALA A 51 21.95 -16.96 -4.71
CA ALA A 51 22.62 -18.01 -3.95
C ALA A 51 23.48 -17.43 -2.81
N LEU A 52 24.23 -16.36 -3.05
CA LEU A 52 25.05 -15.71 -2.04
C LEU A 52 24.20 -15.04 -0.95
N GLY A 53 23.14 -14.33 -1.36
CA GLY A 53 22.17 -13.77 -0.43
C GLY A 53 21.50 -14.85 0.42
N ALA A 54 21.02 -15.93 -0.20
CA ALA A 54 20.42 -17.06 0.52
C ALA A 54 21.39 -17.71 1.53
N ALA A 55 22.66 -17.85 1.15
CA ALA A 55 23.72 -18.34 2.04
C ALA A 55 23.92 -17.41 3.24
N VAL A 56 24.00 -16.09 3.02
CA VAL A 56 24.10 -15.09 4.09
C VAL A 56 22.89 -15.14 5.02
N ILE A 57 21.67 -15.16 4.48
CA ILE A 57 20.44 -15.22 5.29
C ILE A 57 20.37 -16.53 6.08
N SER A 58 20.97 -17.61 5.60
CA SER A 58 21.05 -18.88 6.36
C SER A 58 22.04 -18.85 7.54
N SER A 59 22.91 -17.83 7.61
CA SER A 59 23.93 -17.69 8.66
C SER A 59 23.54 -16.73 9.78
N MET A 60 22.33 -16.16 9.73
CA MET A 60 21.85 -15.15 10.66
C MET A 60 20.51 -15.56 11.31
N PRO A 61 20.18 -15.00 12.49
CA PRO A 61 18.88 -15.21 13.12
C PRO A 61 17.72 -14.76 12.22
N SER A 62 16.54 -15.34 12.41
CA SER A 62 15.35 -15.10 11.57
C SER A 62 14.83 -13.66 11.61
N GLU A 63 15.11 -12.93 12.68
CA GLU A 63 14.70 -11.54 12.91
C GLU A 63 15.67 -10.51 12.32
N TRP A 64 16.79 -10.96 11.76
CA TRP A 64 17.78 -10.10 11.12
C TRP A 64 17.48 -9.90 9.64
N TRP A 65 17.95 -8.78 9.12
CA TRP A 65 17.88 -8.43 7.72
C TRP A 65 19.26 -8.20 7.14
N CYS A 66 19.35 -8.31 5.81
CA CYS A 66 20.56 -7.98 5.09
C CYS A 66 20.27 -7.28 3.75
N ALA A 67 21.26 -6.52 3.28
CA ALA A 67 21.27 -5.93 1.94
C ALA A 67 22.64 -6.10 1.31
N THR A 68 22.65 -6.38 0.00
CA THR A 68 23.87 -6.44 -0.82
C THR A 68 24.49 -5.05 -0.88
N LEU A 69 25.74 -4.91 -0.41
CA LEU A 69 26.54 -3.68 -0.53
C LEU A 69 27.37 -3.68 -1.81
N SER A 70 27.90 -4.85 -2.17
CA SER A 70 28.65 -5.03 -3.40
C SER A 70 28.52 -6.46 -3.88
N LEU A 71 28.54 -6.62 -5.20
CA LEU A 71 28.58 -7.89 -5.89
C LEU A 71 29.53 -7.76 -7.08
N ASN A 72 30.47 -8.69 -7.18
CA ASN A 72 31.34 -8.85 -8.34
C ASN A 72 31.05 -10.20 -8.99
N THR A 73 31.02 -10.25 -10.31
CA THR A 73 30.84 -11.46 -11.11
C THR A 73 31.92 -11.53 -12.18
N GLU A 74 32.63 -12.65 -12.22
CA GLU A 74 33.60 -12.95 -13.28
C GLU A 74 32.99 -13.99 -14.21
N PHE A 75 32.86 -13.64 -15.50
CA PHE A 75 32.29 -14.51 -16.52
C PHE A 75 33.39 -15.32 -17.19
N LEU A 76 33.23 -16.64 -17.20
CA LEU A 76 34.21 -17.57 -17.78
C LEU A 76 33.69 -18.22 -19.05
N ARG A 77 32.38 -18.53 -19.09
CA ARG A 77 31.72 -19.15 -20.24
C ARG A 77 30.30 -18.66 -20.41
N GLY A 78 29.83 -18.64 -21.65
CA GLY A 78 28.46 -18.28 -22.01
C GLY A 78 27.64 -19.51 -22.37
N PRO A 79 26.75 -20.01 -21.49
CA PRO A 79 25.86 -21.13 -21.83
C PRO A 79 24.78 -20.67 -22.82
N VAL A 80 24.29 -21.59 -23.65
CA VAL A 80 23.24 -21.31 -24.66
C VAL A 80 21.91 -21.98 -24.33
N ASP A 81 21.95 -23.03 -23.51
CA ASP A 81 20.81 -23.85 -23.10
C ASP A 81 21.10 -24.57 -21.77
N GLY A 82 20.09 -25.31 -21.29
CA GLY A 82 20.18 -26.18 -20.14
C GLY A 82 20.03 -25.50 -18.77
N ARG A 83 20.25 -26.30 -17.73
CA ARG A 83 20.14 -25.86 -16.34
C ARG A 83 21.41 -25.18 -15.86
N LEU A 84 21.25 -24.02 -15.22
CA LEU A 84 22.33 -23.36 -14.49
C LEU A 84 22.10 -23.51 -12.99
N THR A 85 23.17 -23.77 -12.25
CA THR A 85 23.14 -23.90 -10.80
C THR A 85 24.18 -23.00 -10.18
N ALA A 86 23.76 -22.05 -9.34
CA ALA A 86 24.66 -21.29 -8.49
C ALA A 86 24.78 -21.92 -7.11
N ARG A 87 26.03 -22.07 -6.64
CA ARG A 87 26.37 -22.53 -5.29
C ARG A 87 27.03 -21.38 -4.56
N GLY A 88 26.44 -20.96 -3.45
CA GLY A 88 26.92 -19.85 -2.63
C GLY A 88 27.29 -20.31 -1.24
N ARG A 89 28.35 -19.72 -0.68
CA ARG A 89 28.75 -19.94 0.71
C ARG A 89 29.22 -18.65 1.38
N VAL A 90 28.96 -18.54 2.68
CA VAL A 90 29.51 -17.49 3.53
C VAL A 90 30.98 -17.78 3.77
N VAL A 91 31.83 -16.85 3.34
CA VAL A 91 33.29 -16.90 3.55
C VAL A 91 33.63 -16.42 4.95
N ARG A 92 32.98 -15.34 5.40
CA ARG A 92 33.19 -14.77 6.73
C ARG A 92 31.95 -14.03 7.20
N ARG A 93 31.51 -14.33 8.42
CA ARG A 93 30.39 -13.62 9.08
C ARG A 93 30.91 -12.79 10.24
N GLY A 94 30.79 -11.46 10.13
CA GLY A 94 31.00 -10.51 11.20
C GLY A 94 29.69 -10.11 11.89
N ARG A 95 29.76 -9.14 12.81
CA ARG A 95 28.57 -8.64 13.52
C ARG A 95 27.63 -7.84 12.63
N SER A 96 28.18 -7.01 11.75
CA SER A 96 27.42 -6.04 10.93
C SER A 96 27.61 -6.23 9.42
N ILE A 97 28.52 -7.12 9.02
CA ILE A 97 28.89 -7.39 7.63
C ILE A 97 29.12 -8.89 7.45
N ALA A 98 28.69 -9.45 6.33
CA ALA A 98 29.06 -10.78 5.86
C ALA A 98 29.72 -10.71 4.47
N PHE A 99 30.62 -11.64 4.22
CA PHE A 99 31.26 -11.86 2.92
C PHE A 99 30.84 -13.25 2.44
N ALA A 100 30.42 -13.34 1.18
CA ALA A 100 30.06 -14.61 0.55
C ALA A 100 30.73 -14.73 -0.82
N ALA A 101 30.98 -15.98 -1.21
CA ALA A 101 31.55 -16.34 -2.50
C ALA A 101 30.86 -17.57 -3.07
N GLY A 102 30.88 -17.70 -4.38
CA GLY A 102 30.16 -18.76 -5.06
C GLY A 102 30.50 -18.86 -6.53
N GLU A 103 29.84 -19.80 -7.17
CA GLU A 103 30.07 -20.18 -8.55
C GLU A 103 28.76 -20.52 -9.24
N VAL A 104 28.72 -20.39 -10.56
CA VAL A 104 27.67 -20.90 -11.44
C VAL A 104 28.26 -22.01 -12.29
N VAL A 105 27.57 -23.14 -12.32
CA VAL A 105 27.91 -24.30 -13.14
C VAL A 105 26.74 -24.68 -14.05
N ASP A 106 27.05 -25.36 -15.15
CA ASP A 106 26.03 -26.03 -15.97
C ASP A 106 25.68 -27.44 -15.44
N ASP A 107 24.80 -28.11 -16.17
CA ASP A 107 24.37 -29.50 -15.98
C ASP A 107 25.50 -30.54 -16.03
N ARG A 108 26.67 -30.18 -16.58
CA ARG A 108 27.89 -31.00 -16.63
C ARG A 108 28.93 -30.57 -15.58
N ASP A 109 28.51 -29.77 -14.61
CA ASP A 109 29.36 -29.20 -13.55
C ASP A 109 30.52 -28.34 -14.11
N ARG A 110 30.38 -27.82 -15.34
CA ARG A 110 31.39 -26.92 -15.91
C ARG A 110 31.19 -25.53 -15.36
N LEU A 111 32.26 -24.96 -14.83
CA LEU A 111 32.27 -23.59 -14.31
C LEU A 111 31.96 -22.57 -15.42
N LEU A 112 30.97 -21.71 -15.16
CA LEU A 112 30.48 -20.67 -16.08
C LEU A 112 30.80 -19.27 -15.57
N ALA A 113 30.66 -19.04 -14.27
CA ALA A 113 30.96 -17.76 -13.63
C ALA A 113 31.34 -17.97 -12.16
N THR A 114 32.09 -17.02 -11.60
CA THR A 114 32.33 -16.93 -10.16
C THR A 114 31.77 -15.62 -9.63
N GLY A 115 31.45 -15.57 -8.34
CA GLY A 115 30.93 -14.38 -7.70
C GLY A 115 31.43 -14.20 -6.29
N THR A 116 31.62 -12.94 -5.91
CA THR A 116 31.89 -12.54 -4.52
C THR A 116 31.02 -11.34 -4.17
N GLY A 117 30.63 -11.23 -2.91
CA GLY A 117 29.84 -10.09 -2.47
C GLY A 117 29.98 -9.78 -0.99
N THR A 118 29.52 -8.58 -0.64
CA THR A 118 29.48 -8.08 0.73
C THR A 118 28.05 -7.71 1.08
N TRP A 119 27.58 -8.15 2.25
CA TRP A 119 26.25 -7.83 2.77
C TRP A 119 26.34 -7.05 4.07
N ARG A 120 25.52 -6.01 4.21
CA ARG A 120 25.25 -5.34 5.48
C ARG A 120 24.23 -6.19 6.25
N LEU A 121 24.43 -6.36 7.57
CA LEU A 121 23.54 -7.13 8.46
C LEU A 121 23.01 -6.26 9.62
N TRP A 122 21.72 -6.29 9.91
CA TRP A 122 21.15 -5.59 11.07
C TRP A 122 19.93 -6.33 11.63
N SER A 123 19.56 -6.00 12.87
CA SER A 123 18.35 -6.54 13.52
C SER A 123 17.12 -5.76 13.07
N GLY A 124 16.03 -6.48 12.81
CA GLY A 124 14.76 -5.90 12.38
C GLY A 124 14.72 -5.67 10.86
N LYS A 125 13.57 -5.98 10.26
CA LYS A 125 13.29 -5.55 8.88
C LYS A 125 13.34 -4.02 8.85
N PRO A 126 14.00 -3.37 7.86
CA PRO A 126 13.82 -1.94 7.67
C PRO A 126 12.33 -1.65 7.71
N GLY A 127 11.93 -0.66 8.50
CA GLY A 127 10.59 -0.10 8.37
C GLY A 127 10.44 0.19 6.89
N THR A 128 9.56 -0.54 6.22
CA THR A 128 9.19 -0.15 4.88
C THR A 128 8.54 1.22 5.10
N LYS A 129 9.27 2.31 4.82
CA LYS A 129 8.62 3.50 4.29
C LYS A 129 7.97 3.00 3.00
N THR A 130 6.83 2.32 3.12
CA THR A 130 6.01 1.94 1.99
C THR A 130 5.71 3.28 1.36
N ALA A 131 6.27 3.52 0.17
CA ALA A 131 5.80 4.61 -0.64
C ALA A 131 4.27 4.56 -0.60
N PRO A 132 3.60 5.69 -0.33
CA PRO A 132 2.15 5.70 -0.17
C PRO A 132 1.55 4.95 -1.37
N PRO A 133 0.63 3.99 -1.14
CA PRO A 133 0.01 3.30 -2.25
C PRO A 133 -0.54 4.34 -3.22
N ASP A 134 -0.16 4.26 -4.50
CA ASP A 134 -0.71 5.11 -5.54
C ASP A 134 -1.78 4.38 -6.36
N THR A 135 -2.21 3.20 -5.89
CA THR A 135 -3.24 2.37 -6.52
C THR A 135 -4.28 1.87 -5.51
N ILE A 136 -5.49 1.65 -5.99
CA ILE A 136 -6.57 0.93 -5.29
C ILE A 136 -6.92 -0.33 -6.07
N GLN A 137 -7.15 -1.44 -5.36
CA GLN A 137 -7.56 -2.72 -5.95
C GLN A 137 -9.07 -2.92 -5.80
N ILE A 138 -9.72 -3.41 -6.85
CA ILE A 138 -11.12 -3.90 -6.82
C ILE A 138 -11.05 -5.43 -6.72
N GLU A 139 -11.27 -5.97 -5.53
CA GLU A 139 -10.87 -7.35 -5.18
C GLU A 139 -11.49 -8.42 -6.08
N ASP A 140 -12.79 -8.31 -6.33
CA ASP A 140 -13.57 -9.32 -7.05
C ASP A 140 -13.31 -9.33 -8.56
N THR A 141 -12.79 -8.22 -9.11
CA THR A 141 -12.40 -8.14 -10.53
C THR A 141 -10.90 -8.30 -10.75
N GLY A 142 -10.10 -8.19 -9.68
CA GLY A 142 -8.63 -8.14 -9.74
C GLY A 142 -8.08 -6.84 -10.35
N GLU A 143 -8.94 -5.89 -10.70
CA GLU A 143 -8.54 -4.63 -11.29
C GLU A 143 -7.74 -3.76 -10.31
N ARG A 144 -6.69 -3.10 -10.80
CA ARG A 144 -5.91 -2.11 -10.05
C ARG A 144 -5.94 -0.77 -10.76
N LEU A 145 -6.46 0.25 -10.08
CA LEU A 145 -6.58 1.60 -10.61
C LEU A 145 -5.57 2.52 -9.94
N ARG A 146 -4.88 3.34 -10.73
CA ARG A 146 -4.00 4.38 -10.20
C ARG A 146 -4.84 5.53 -9.64
N VAL A 147 -4.60 5.92 -8.39
CA VAL A 147 -5.32 6.99 -7.73
C VAL A 147 -4.77 8.34 -8.21
N GLY A 148 -5.65 9.13 -8.82
CA GLY A 148 -5.31 10.44 -9.36
C GLY A 148 -5.43 11.54 -8.30
N LYS A 149 -6.64 11.70 -7.75
CA LYS A 149 -6.92 12.59 -6.62
C LYS A 149 -7.93 11.97 -5.66
N ILE A 150 -7.92 12.48 -4.43
CA ILE A 150 -8.86 12.12 -3.37
C ILE A 150 -9.70 13.35 -3.05
N LEU A 151 -11.00 13.24 -3.29
CA LEU A 151 -12.03 14.21 -2.93
C LEU A 151 -12.75 13.74 -1.68
N ALA A 152 -13.22 14.66 -0.85
CA ALA A 152 -14.00 14.35 0.34
C ALA A 152 -15.11 15.37 0.57
N ILE A 153 -16.23 14.91 1.10
CA ILE A 153 -17.42 15.70 1.36
C ILE A 153 -17.68 15.77 2.87
N GLY A 154 -17.50 16.95 3.44
CA GLY A 154 -17.93 17.26 4.79
C GLY A 154 -19.45 17.53 4.84
N ARG A 155 -20.01 17.32 6.03
CA ARG A 155 -21.40 17.65 6.40
C ARG A 155 -22.51 16.82 5.76
N ASN A 156 -22.21 15.58 5.41
CA ASN A 156 -23.19 14.71 4.76
C ASN A 156 -24.06 13.85 5.71
N TYR A 157 -23.92 14.00 7.04
CA TYR A 157 -24.73 13.30 8.03
C TYR A 157 -25.29 14.29 9.05
N ALA A 158 -26.61 14.25 9.30
CA ALA A 158 -27.29 15.22 10.15
C ALA A 158 -26.83 15.20 11.61
N GLU A 159 -26.66 14.02 12.21
CA GLU A 159 -26.23 13.90 13.62
C GLU A 159 -24.78 14.34 13.80
N HIS A 160 -23.91 14.06 12.82
CA HIS A 160 -22.54 14.58 12.85
C HIS A 160 -22.52 16.12 12.71
N ASN A 161 -23.42 16.68 11.89
CA ASN A 161 -23.55 18.14 11.81
C ASN A 161 -23.93 18.77 13.15
N LYS A 162 -24.85 18.14 13.89
CA LYS A 162 -25.24 18.57 15.24
C LYS A 162 -24.10 18.43 16.23
N GLU A 163 -23.38 17.30 16.23
CA GLU A 163 -22.19 17.05 17.06
C GLU A 163 -21.13 18.14 16.87
N MET A 164 -20.92 18.57 15.63
CA MET A 164 -19.94 19.61 15.27
C MET A 164 -20.48 21.05 15.40
N GLY A 165 -21.74 21.23 15.85
CA GLY A 165 -22.37 22.54 16.00
C GLY A 165 -22.65 23.27 14.68
N TYR A 166 -22.72 22.57 13.55
CA TYR A 166 -23.05 23.19 12.27
C TYR A 166 -24.55 23.49 12.16
N THR A 167 -24.87 24.67 11.66
CA THR A 167 -26.25 25.14 11.41
C THR A 167 -26.70 24.97 9.96
N THR A 168 -25.78 24.61 9.06
CA THR A 168 -26.04 24.39 7.63
C THR A 168 -25.68 22.96 7.23
N SER A 169 -26.47 22.41 6.31
CA SER A 169 -26.25 21.13 5.66
C SER A 169 -25.64 21.26 4.25
N GLU A 170 -25.20 22.45 3.85
CA GLU A 170 -24.49 22.64 2.57
C GLU A 170 -23.18 21.85 2.56
N PRO A 171 -22.90 21.08 1.49
CA PRO A 171 -21.77 20.18 1.45
C PRO A 171 -20.48 20.98 1.28
N VAL A 172 -19.46 20.65 2.08
CA VAL A 172 -18.12 21.22 1.92
C VAL A 172 -17.26 20.20 1.20
N MET A 173 -16.69 20.57 0.05
CA MET A 173 -15.77 19.71 -0.68
C MET A 173 -14.33 20.15 -0.42
N PHE A 174 -13.46 19.19 -0.12
CA PHE A 174 -12.01 19.41 0.03
C PHE A 174 -11.23 18.27 -0.64
N LEU A 175 -9.91 18.44 -0.70
CA LEU A 175 -8.99 17.51 -1.33
C LEU A 175 -8.00 16.95 -0.32
N LYS A 176 -7.57 15.72 -0.57
CA LYS A 176 -6.37 15.14 0.03
C LYS A 176 -5.35 14.81 -1.08
N PRO A 177 -4.04 15.02 -0.85
CA PRO A 177 -3.01 14.60 -1.80
C PRO A 177 -2.94 13.08 -1.87
N VAL A 178 -2.36 12.52 -2.94
CA VAL A 178 -2.19 11.06 -3.06
C VAL A 178 -1.29 10.49 -1.96
N THR A 179 -0.38 11.30 -1.39
CA THR A 179 0.45 10.90 -0.24
C THR A 179 -0.34 10.71 1.05
N ALA A 180 -1.60 11.19 1.11
CA ALA A 180 -2.52 10.88 2.20
C ALA A 180 -2.99 9.43 2.15
N LEU A 181 -2.92 8.75 1.00
CA LEU A 181 -3.43 7.39 0.87
C LEU A 181 -2.60 6.42 1.70
N ALA A 182 -3.28 5.61 2.52
CA ALA A 182 -2.68 4.49 3.25
C ALA A 182 -3.52 3.23 3.01
N ALA A 183 -2.87 2.07 2.93
CA ALA A 183 -3.55 0.81 2.70
C ALA A 183 -4.15 0.23 4.00
N ASP A 184 -5.07 -0.72 3.87
CA ASP A 184 -5.50 -1.56 4.99
C ASP A 184 -4.30 -2.22 5.69
N GLY A 185 -4.33 -2.19 7.03
CA GLY A 185 -3.26 -2.70 7.89
C GLY A 185 -2.07 -1.75 8.05
N ALA A 186 -2.12 -0.52 7.53
CA ALA A 186 -1.02 0.42 7.65
C ALA A 186 -0.76 0.85 9.11
N GLU A 187 0.52 1.04 9.42
CA GLU A 187 0.96 1.86 10.55
C GLU A 187 0.88 3.33 10.11
N VAL A 188 -0.05 4.08 10.72
CA VAL A 188 -0.27 5.50 10.44
C VAL A 188 0.50 6.33 11.44
N CYS A 189 1.51 7.05 10.96
CA CYS A 189 2.26 8.01 11.76
C CYS A 189 1.38 9.22 12.07
N LEU A 190 1.07 9.40 13.34
CA LEU A 190 0.34 10.56 13.83
C LEU A 190 1.33 11.74 13.96
N PRO A 191 1.17 12.83 13.18
CA PRO A 191 2.09 13.95 13.23
C PRO A 191 2.08 14.63 14.60
N ASP A 192 3.27 14.90 15.14
CA ASP A 192 3.42 15.48 16.48
C ASP A 192 3.27 17.01 16.44
N GLY A 193 2.83 17.61 17.56
CA GLY A 193 2.74 19.06 17.72
C GLY A 193 1.55 19.75 17.04
N PHE A 194 0.65 19.01 16.38
CA PHE A 194 -0.53 19.57 15.68
C PHE A 194 -1.88 19.31 16.36
N GLY A 195 -1.85 18.87 17.63
CA GLY A 195 -3.05 18.69 18.43
C GLY A 195 -3.75 17.34 18.22
N GLN A 196 -5.06 17.28 18.47
CA GLN A 196 -5.81 16.04 18.37
C GLN A 196 -6.02 15.57 16.93
N ILE A 197 -5.79 14.29 16.67
CA ILE A 197 -6.11 13.64 15.39
C ILE A 197 -7.36 12.80 15.58
N HIS A 198 -8.42 13.08 14.83
CA HIS A 198 -9.69 12.39 14.94
C HIS A 198 -9.87 11.35 13.84
N HIS A 199 -10.56 10.26 14.18
CA HIS A 199 -11.05 9.27 13.22
C HIS A 199 -12.43 9.68 12.65
N GLU A 200 -12.64 9.41 11.37
CA GLU A 200 -13.91 9.63 10.66
C GLU A 200 -14.10 8.46 9.67
N VAL A 201 -14.91 7.44 10.00
CA VAL A 201 -15.20 6.34 9.05
C VAL A 201 -16.14 6.78 7.94
N GLU A 202 -15.83 6.44 6.69
CA GLU A 202 -16.61 6.84 5.52
C GLU A 202 -16.72 5.74 4.46
N LEU A 203 -17.82 5.77 3.70
CA LEU A 203 -17.89 5.09 2.41
C LEU A 203 -17.02 5.85 1.40
N VAL A 204 -16.21 5.11 0.65
CA VAL A 204 -15.36 5.67 -0.41
C VAL A 204 -15.81 5.14 -1.75
N VAL A 205 -16.11 6.06 -2.67
CA VAL A 205 -16.50 5.76 -4.04
C VAL A 205 -15.25 5.75 -4.93
N VAL A 206 -15.06 4.67 -5.69
CA VAL A 206 -13.99 4.55 -6.68
C VAL A 206 -14.53 4.93 -8.05
N ILE A 207 -14.00 5.99 -8.67
CA ILE A 207 -14.43 6.41 -10.00
C ILE A 207 -13.87 5.45 -11.06
N GLY A 208 -14.75 4.81 -11.82
CA GLY A 208 -14.43 3.91 -12.91
C GLY A 208 -14.37 4.58 -14.28
N ARG A 209 -15.21 5.58 -14.54
CA ARG A 209 -15.28 6.25 -15.84
C ARG A 209 -15.01 7.73 -15.69
N THR A 210 -14.08 8.25 -16.49
CA THR A 210 -13.80 9.69 -16.52
C THR A 210 -15.04 10.48 -16.97
N GLY A 211 -15.37 11.58 -16.28
CA GLY A 211 -16.49 12.44 -16.60
C GLY A 211 -16.39 13.84 -15.98
N LYS A 212 -17.07 14.81 -16.61
CA LYS A 212 -17.16 16.21 -16.19
C LYS A 212 -18.61 16.65 -16.35
N SER A 213 -19.15 17.39 -15.39
CA SER A 213 -20.56 17.83 -15.38
C SER A 213 -21.53 16.68 -15.63
N ILE A 214 -21.31 15.56 -14.95
CA ILE A 214 -22.07 14.32 -15.07
C ILE A 214 -23.50 14.59 -14.55
N PRO A 215 -24.56 14.29 -15.33
CA PRO A 215 -25.93 14.31 -14.83
C PRO A 215 -26.12 13.34 -13.66
N GLN A 216 -26.94 13.67 -12.67
CA GLN A 216 -27.14 12.80 -11.50
C GLN A 216 -27.66 11.40 -11.87
N ALA A 217 -28.60 11.31 -12.82
CA ALA A 217 -29.12 10.04 -13.32
C ALA A 217 -28.04 9.13 -13.94
N ASP A 218 -26.95 9.75 -14.40
CA ASP A 218 -25.81 9.11 -15.03
C ASP A 218 -24.64 8.90 -14.05
N ALA A 219 -24.77 9.29 -12.79
CA ALA A 219 -23.63 9.31 -11.87
C ALA A 219 -23.11 7.89 -11.54
N LEU A 220 -24.01 6.93 -11.28
CA LEU A 220 -23.63 5.59 -10.84
C LEU A 220 -22.95 4.75 -11.93
N GLN A 221 -23.13 5.05 -13.22
CA GLN A 221 -22.37 4.40 -14.31
C GLN A 221 -20.90 4.87 -14.37
N HIS A 222 -20.54 5.92 -13.62
CA HIS A 222 -19.15 6.35 -13.48
C HIS A 222 -18.43 5.71 -12.30
N VAL A 223 -19.11 4.93 -11.47
CA VAL A 223 -18.56 4.28 -10.28
C VAL A 223 -18.08 2.87 -10.64
N ALA A 224 -16.81 2.56 -10.34
CA ALA A 224 -16.27 1.21 -10.47
C ALA A 224 -16.59 0.34 -9.24
N GLY A 225 -16.65 0.94 -8.06
CA GLY A 225 -16.83 0.19 -6.83
C GLY A 225 -16.77 1.06 -5.59
N TYR A 226 -16.79 0.39 -4.44
CA TYR A 226 -16.85 1.00 -3.13
C TYR A 226 -15.80 0.40 -2.20
N ALA A 227 -15.24 1.22 -1.33
CA ALA A 227 -14.31 0.84 -0.28
C ALA A 227 -14.72 1.48 1.05
N VAL A 228 -14.05 1.08 2.13
CA VAL A 228 -14.13 1.74 3.44
C VAL A 228 -12.90 2.62 3.61
N GLY A 229 -13.09 3.86 4.05
CA GLY A 229 -12.00 4.78 4.30
C GLY A 229 -12.09 5.44 5.67
N LEU A 230 -10.96 5.98 6.13
CA LEU A 230 -10.88 6.87 7.29
C LEU A 230 -10.45 8.26 6.82
N ASP A 231 -11.25 9.28 7.09
CA ASP A 231 -10.88 10.69 6.90
C ASP A 231 -10.22 11.23 8.18
N LEU A 232 -8.93 10.89 8.35
CA LEU A 232 -8.19 11.36 9.52
C LEU A 232 -8.03 12.88 9.48
N THR A 233 -8.25 13.50 10.64
CA THR A 233 -8.38 14.96 10.73
C THR A 233 -7.59 15.51 11.90
N LEU A 234 -6.68 16.44 11.65
CA LEU A 234 -6.10 17.28 12.69
C LEU A 234 -7.16 18.28 13.16
N ARG A 235 -7.91 17.90 14.21
CA ARG A 235 -9.14 18.58 14.61
C ARG A 235 -8.89 20.00 15.07
N ASP A 236 -7.78 20.22 15.76
CA ASP A 236 -7.44 21.52 16.33
C ASP A 236 -7.11 22.51 15.19
N LEU A 237 -6.27 22.10 14.22
CA LEU A 237 -6.01 22.86 13.00
C LEU A 237 -7.26 23.09 12.16
N GLN A 238 -8.17 22.11 12.09
CA GLN A 238 -9.42 22.27 11.34
C GLN A 238 -10.31 23.35 11.97
N SER A 239 -10.37 23.39 13.30
CA SER A 239 -11.15 24.38 14.04
C SER A 239 -10.56 25.77 13.85
N GLU A 240 -9.24 25.91 14.01
CA GLU A 240 -8.54 27.18 13.76
C GLU A 240 -8.73 27.68 12.31
N ALA A 241 -8.65 26.78 11.33
CA ALA A 241 -8.86 27.14 9.94
C ALA A 241 -10.30 27.61 9.67
N LYS A 242 -11.32 27.03 10.32
CA LYS A 242 -12.70 27.50 10.22
C LYS A 242 -12.87 28.89 10.81
N ASP A 243 -12.34 29.12 12.01
CA ASP A 243 -12.45 30.41 12.71
C ASP A 243 -11.79 31.55 11.90
N LYS A 244 -10.70 31.24 11.20
CA LYS A 244 -9.95 32.19 10.37
C LYS A 244 -10.39 32.23 8.91
N GLY A 245 -11.37 31.42 8.48
CA GLY A 245 -11.78 31.32 7.07
C GLY A 245 -10.69 30.81 6.12
N GLN A 246 -9.77 29.97 6.62
CA GLN A 246 -8.63 29.44 5.89
C GLN A 246 -8.89 28.06 5.24
N PRO A 247 -8.11 27.66 4.23
CA PRO A 247 -8.20 26.34 3.62
C PRO A 247 -7.93 25.20 4.62
N TRP A 248 -8.65 24.08 4.46
CA TRP A 248 -8.51 22.90 5.33
C TRP A 248 -7.37 21.95 4.93
N ALA A 249 -6.53 22.33 3.95
CA ALA A 249 -5.51 21.46 3.39
C ALA A 249 -4.53 20.93 4.44
N GLN A 250 -4.13 21.75 5.42
CA GLN A 250 -3.24 21.32 6.52
C GLN A 250 -3.95 20.33 7.46
N ALA A 251 -5.23 20.58 7.76
CA ALA A 251 -5.98 19.76 8.71
C ALA A 251 -6.43 18.40 8.13
N LYS A 252 -6.68 18.35 6.82
CA LYS A 252 -7.25 17.18 6.13
C LYS A 252 -6.26 16.49 5.19
N GLY A 253 -5.16 17.11 4.79
CA GLY A 253 -4.29 16.64 3.70
C GLY A 253 -2.88 16.24 4.13
N PHE A 254 -2.66 15.87 5.38
CA PHE A 254 -1.36 15.35 5.85
C PHE A 254 -1.14 13.90 5.35
N ASP A 255 0.11 13.44 5.40
CA ASP A 255 0.48 12.09 4.95
C ASP A 255 -0.29 11.02 5.72
N GLN A 256 -0.66 9.93 5.03
CA GLN A 256 -1.45 8.83 5.57
C GLN A 256 -2.83 9.21 6.17
N SER A 257 -3.34 10.43 5.93
CA SER A 257 -4.63 10.90 6.44
C SER A 257 -5.87 10.31 5.74
N ALA A 258 -5.69 9.46 4.74
CA ALA A 258 -6.73 8.73 4.02
C ALA A 258 -6.42 7.22 3.95
N PRO A 259 -6.47 6.48 5.08
CA PRO A 259 -6.49 5.02 5.04
C PRO A 259 -7.72 4.51 4.27
N VAL A 260 -7.53 3.58 3.33
CA VAL A 260 -8.61 2.99 2.52
C VAL A 260 -8.40 1.49 2.36
N SER A 261 -9.49 0.72 2.46
CA SER A 261 -9.49 -0.72 2.17
C SER A 261 -9.31 -1.01 0.68
N SER A 262 -9.13 -2.27 0.30
CA SER A 262 -9.49 -2.65 -1.06
C SER A 262 -10.97 -2.33 -1.33
N ALA A 263 -11.30 -2.08 -2.59
CA ALA A 263 -12.68 -1.90 -3.02
C ALA A 263 -13.32 -3.23 -3.45
N ILE A 264 -14.64 -3.26 -3.44
CA ILE A 264 -15.43 -4.25 -4.19
C ILE A 264 -16.13 -3.56 -5.36
N SER A 265 -16.40 -4.30 -6.43
CA SER A 265 -17.11 -3.75 -7.59
C SER A 265 -18.50 -3.25 -7.22
N ARG A 266 -19.02 -2.29 -7.98
CA ARG A 266 -20.38 -1.80 -7.84
C ARG A 266 -21.40 -2.93 -7.99
N GLU A 267 -21.14 -3.86 -8.91
CA GLU A 267 -21.97 -5.03 -9.17
C GLU A 267 -22.03 -5.97 -7.96
N LYS A 268 -20.90 -6.19 -7.28
CA LYS A 268 -20.84 -7.02 -6.07
C LYS A 268 -21.46 -6.31 -4.85
N ALA A 269 -21.29 -5.00 -4.74
CA ALA A 269 -21.84 -4.22 -3.64
C ALA A 269 -23.38 -4.20 -3.64
N GLY A 270 -24.00 -4.23 -4.82
CA GLY A 270 -25.46 -4.20 -4.95
C GLY A 270 -26.04 -2.85 -4.50
N ASP A 271 -27.10 -2.91 -3.68
CA ASP A 271 -27.71 -1.70 -3.11
C ASP A 271 -26.90 -1.20 -1.90
N ILE A 272 -26.49 0.07 -1.96
CA ILE A 272 -25.72 0.72 -0.91
C ILE A 272 -26.56 1.70 -0.07
N GLY A 273 -27.87 1.77 -0.31
CA GLY A 273 -28.77 2.72 0.34
C GLY A 273 -28.97 2.50 1.83
N GLU A 274 -28.74 1.29 2.34
CA GLU A 274 -28.95 0.94 3.74
C GLU A 274 -27.90 -0.06 4.24
N LEU A 275 -26.67 0.43 4.48
CA LEU A 275 -25.55 -0.38 4.98
C LEU A 275 -25.11 0.12 6.34
N ALA A 276 -24.94 -0.79 7.30
CA ALA A 276 -24.41 -0.46 8.61
C ALA A 276 -22.95 0.00 8.51
N ILE A 277 -22.63 1.11 9.18
CA ILE A 277 -21.29 1.70 9.28
C ILE A 277 -20.86 1.66 10.74
N THR A 278 -19.69 1.11 11.02
CA THR A 278 -19.13 1.08 12.37
C THR A 278 -17.66 1.49 12.37
N LEU A 279 -17.20 2.07 13.48
CA LEU A 279 -15.78 2.20 13.78
C LEU A 279 -15.52 1.83 15.23
N GLU A 280 -14.51 0.99 15.43
CA GLU A 280 -14.00 0.61 16.74
C GLU A 280 -12.59 1.15 16.96
N VAL A 281 -12.31 1.62 18.18
CA VAL A 281 -10.95 1.92 18.64
C VAL A 281 -10.64 1.00 19.82
N ASN A 282 -9.61 0.16 19.69
CA ASN A 282 -9.22 -0.85 20.67
C ASN A 282 -10.39 -1.74 21.13
N GLY A 283 -11.21 -2.19 20.17
CA GLY A 283 -12.39 -3.03 20.41
C GLY A 283 -13.58 -2.34 21.06
N LYS A 284 -13.56 -1.00 21.18
CA LYS A 284 -14.69 -0.21 21.67
C LYS A 284 -15.30 0.56 20.50
N THR A 285 -16.58 0.33 20.21
CA THR A 285 -17.32 1.11 19.21
C THR A 285 -17.30 2.60 19.56
N ARG A 286 -16.88 3.43 18.60
CA ARG A 286 -16.87 4.89 18.68
C ARG A 286 -17.86 5.52 17.71
N GLN A 287 -17.98 4.98 16.49
CA GLN A 287 -18.98 5.42 15.52
C GLN A 287 -19.90 4.25 15.18
N SER A 288 -21.20 4.56 15.04
CA SER A 288 -22.24 3.65 14.58
C SER A 288 -23.26 4.46 13.78
N GLY A 289 -23.43 4.12 12.52
CA GLY A 289 -24.29 4.83 11.58
C GLY A 289 -24.78 3.93 10.46
N ASN A 290 -25.45 4.53 9.48
CA ASN A 290 -25.94 3.80 8.31
C ASN A 290 -25.92 4.70 7.07
N THR A 291 -25.63 4.15 5.89
CA THR A 291 -25.58 4.93 4.63
C THR A 291 -26.92 5.60 4.28
N SER A 292 -28.06 5.07 4.76
CA SER A 292 -29.39 5.70 4.63
C SER A 292 -29.50 7.06 5.33
N GLN A 293 -28.58 7.36 6.24
CA GLN A 293 -28.51 8.62 6.97
C GLN A 293 -27.75 9.70 6.20
N MET A 294 -27.18 9.38 5.03
CA MET A 294 -26.57 10.38 4.16
C MET A 294 -27.63 11.39 3.72
N LEU A 295 -27.30 12.68 3.85
CA LEU A 295 -28.13 13.78 3.38
C LEU A 295 -28.18 13.85 1.85
N ARG A 296 -27.10 13.37 1.19
CA ARG A 296 -26.94 13.30 -0.26
C ARG A 296 -26.36 11.94 -0.63
N GLY A 297 -27.03 11.27 -1.56
CA GLY A 297 -26.60 9.98 -2.08
C GLY A 297 -25.33 10.06 -2.94
N VAL A 298 -24.72 8.91 -3.21
CA VAL A 298 -23.51 8.82 -4.03
C VAL A 298 -23.70 9.42 -5.42
N ASP A 299 -24.87 9.23 -6.02
CA ASP A 299 -25.23 9.78 -7.32
C ASP A 299 -25.20 11.32 -7.32
N GLU A 300 -25.78 11.95 -6.30
CA GLU A 300 -25.77 13.39 -6.12
C GLU A 300 -24.35 13.91 -5.88
N LEU A 301 -23.57 13.25 -5.02
CA LEU A 301 -22.20 13.67 -4.69
C LEU A 301 -21.25 13.59 -5.90
N VAL A 302 -21.34 12.53 -6.69
CA VAL A 302 -20.56 12.37 -7.93
C VAL A 302 -20.95 13.45 -8.94
N ALA A 303 -22.26 13.70 -9.12
CA ALA A 303 -22.74 14.77 -9.99
C ALA A 303 -22.23 16.15 -9.52
N TYR A 304 -22.36 16.45 -8.23
CA TYR A 304 -21.90 17.69 -7.60
C TYR A 304 -20.40 17.91 -7.80
N ALA A 305 -19.56 16.95 -7.41
CA ALA A 305 -18.11 17.04 -7.55
C ALA A 305 -17.69 17.23 -9.02
N SER A 306 -18.36 16.52 -9.95
CA SER A 306 -18.05 16.57 -11.38
C SER A 306 -18.33 17.94 -12.02
N ARG A 307 -19.25 18.74 -11.47
CA ARG A 307 -19.52 20.12 -11.94
C ARG A 307 -18.31 21.03 -11.74
N LEU A 308 -17.55 20.82 -10.67
CA LEU A 308 -16.39 21.64 -10.32
C LEU A 308 -15.08 21.05 -10.86
N MET A 309 -14.88 19.74 -10.73
CA MET A 309 -13.66 19.05 -11.16
C MET A 309 -13.97 17.86 -12.06
N THR A 310 -13.21 17.65 -13.15
CA THR A 310 -13.32 16.40 -13.92
C THR A 310 -12.95 15.23 -13.01
N LEU A 311 -13.85 14.27 -12.85
CA LEU A 311 -13.56 13.00 -12.17
C LEU A 311 -12.87 12.08 -13.17
N ARG A 312 -11.69 11.57 -12.85
CA ARG A 312 -10.91 10.65 -13.67
C ARG A 312 -11.06 9.25 -13.10
N ARG A 313 -10.95 8.25 -13.99
CA ARG A 313 -10.81 6.84 -13.56
C ARG A 313 -9.69 6.70 -12.53
N GLY A 314 -10.00 6.08 -11.40
CA GLY A 314 -9.11 5.89 -10.25
C GLY A 314 -9.22 6.97 -9.17
N ASP A 315 -9.91 8.09 -9.41
CA ASP A 315 -10.17 9.07 -8.35
C ASP A 315 -11.04 8.48 -7.24
N LEU A 316 -10.82 8.94 -6.02
CA LEU A 316 -11.59 8.53 -4.84
C LEU A 316 -12.48 9.69 -4.37
N LEU A 317 -13.69 9.35 -3.92
CA LEU A 317 -14.63 10.29 -3.32
C LEU A 317 -15.13 9.75 -1.98
N PHE A 318 -14.68 10.38 -0.91
CA PHE A 318 -15.10 10.19 0.49
C PHE A 318 -16.44 10.91 0.72
N THR A 319 -17.43 10.21 1.24
CA THR A 319 -18.85 10.65 1.22
C THR A 319 -19.33 11.35 2.49
N GLY A 320 -18.47 11.54 3.49
CA GLY A 320 -18.80 12.03 4.82
C GLY A 320 -18.95 10.91 5.86
N THR A 321 -18.88 11.31 7.13
CA THR A 321 -18.86 10.41 8.29
C THR A 321 -20.10 10.57 9.19
N PRO A 322 -20.60 9.49 9.83
CA PRO A 322 -21.63 9.58 10.87
C PRO A 322 -21.07 10.14 12.19
N ALA A 323 -21.95 10.43 13.15
CA ALA A 323 -21.55 10.97 14.47
C ALA A 323 -20.66 10.00 15.28
N GLY A 324 -19.97 10.52 16.29
CA GLY A 324 -19.09 9.76 17.18
C GLY A 324 -17.61 9.87 16.83
N VAL A 325 -17.22 10.93 16.13
CA VAL A 325 -15.81 11.21 15.81
C VAL A 325 -15.02 11.43 17.10
N GLY A 326 -13.76 11.02 17.14
CA GLY A 326 -12.98 11.12 18.37
C GLY A 326 -11.49 10.92 18.15
N PRO A 327 -10.68 11.21 19.18
CA PRO A 327 -9.23 11.21 19.06
C PRO A 327 -8.65 9.79 18.91
N LEU A 328 -7.56 9.71 18.16
CA LEU A 328 -6.62 8.60 18.12
C LEU A 328 -5.30 9.02 18.78
N THR A 329 -4.68 8.08 19.47
CA THR A 329 -3.37 8.24 20.12
C THR A 329 -2.40 7.15 19.66
N PRO A 330 -1.07 7.40 19.68
CA PRO A 330 -0.10 6.37 19.37
C PRO A 330 -0.32 5.09 20.21
N GLY A 331 -0.35 3.94 19.55
CA GLY A 331 -0.69 2.64 20.12
C GLY A 331 -2.13 2.21 19.88
N ASP A 332 -3.03 3.12 19.49
CA ASP A 332 -4.41 2.76 19.19
C ASP A 332 -4.53 1.95 17.89
N THR A 333 -5.42 0.96 17.90
CA THR A 333 -5.90 0.31 16.68
C THR A 333 -7.30 0.82 16.38
N ALA A 334 -7.50 1.35 15.17
CA ALA A 334 -8.82 1.73 14.65
C ALA A 334 -9.26 0.77 13.55
N ILE A 335 -10.52 0.33 13.58
CA ILE A 335 -11.13 -0.54 12.57
C ILE A 335 -12.45 0.09 12.13
N GLY A 336 -12.50 0.60 10.90
CA GLY A 336 -13.73 1.03 10.25
C GLY A 336 -14.31 -0.11 9.41
N GLN A 337 -15.62 -0.30 9.43
CA GLN A 337 -16.31 -1.35 8.70
C GLN A 337 -17.63 -0.83 8.11
N ILE A 338 -17.93 -1.29 6.89
CA ILE A 338 -19.22 -1.07 6.26
C ILE A 338 -19.72 -2.43 5.78
N GLU A 339 -20.93 -2.78 6.22
CA GLU A 339 -21.60 -4.03 5.86
C GLU A 339 -21.64 -4.22 4.34
N GLY A 340 -21.33 -5.43 3.88
CA GLY A 340 -21.31 -5.77 2.46
C GLY A 340 -20.13 -5.19 1.65
N ILE A 341 -19.46 -4.13 2.13
CA ILE A 341 -18.36 -3.47 1.42
C ILE A 341 -16.99 -3.99 1.88
N GLY A 342 -16.71 -3.96 3.18
CA GLY A 342 -15.40 -4.37 3.70
C GLY A 342 -15.02 -3.70 5.01
N ARG A 343 -13.73 -3.69 5.32
CA ARG A 343 -13.16 -3.03 6.49
C ARG A 343 -11.79 -2.43 6.17
N VAL A 344 -11.43 -1.39 6.92
CA VAL A 344 -10.09 -0.81 6.94
C VAL A 344 -9.59 -0.77 8.38
N ARG A 345 -8.38 -1.28 8.59
CA ARG A 345 -7.68 -1.29 9.87
C ARG A 345 -6.44 -0.41 9.78
N ILE A 346 -6.18 0.36 10.81
CA ILE A 346 -4.89 1.03 11.02
C ILE A 346 -4.37 0.81 12.44
N THR A 347 -3.06 0.93 12.58
CA THR A 347 -2.40 1.11 13.89
C THR A 347 -1.81 2.50 13.92
N ALA A 348 -2.22 3.32 14.88
CA ALA A 348 -1.62 4.63 15.11
C ALA A 348 -0.24 4.47 15.73
N VAL A 349 0.77 5.10 15.16
CA VAL A 349 2.15 5.12 15.70
C VAL A 349 2.60 6.55 15.89
N ALA A 350 3.52 6.78 16.83
CA ALA A 350 4.11 8.09 17.02
C ALA A 350 5.01 8.42 15.82
N GLU A 351 5.02 9.69 15.41
CA GLU A 351 6.07 10.18 14.53
C GLU A 351 7.42 10.07 15.26
N ASN A 352 8.28 9.16 14.81
CA ASN A 352 9.61 9.03 15.39
C ASN A 352 10.43 10.26 14.96
N ALA A 353 10.91 11.04 15.93
CA ALA A 353 11.99 11.99 15.68
C ALA A 353 13.23 11.19 15.26
N GLU A 354 13.53 11.18 13.95
CA GLU A 354 14.79 10.63 13.40
C GLU A 354 16.02 11.34 14.00
#